data_AF-A0A7X8X0R8-F1
#
_entry.id   AF-A0A7X8X0R8-F1
#
_cell.length_a   1.000
_cell.length_b   1.000
_cell.length_c   1.000
_cell.angle_alpha   90.00
_cell.angle_beta   90.00
_cell.angle_gamma   90.00
#
_symmetry.space_group_name_H-M   'P 1'
#
loop_
_entity.id
_entity.type
_entity.pdbx_description
1 polymer ?
#
loop_
_entity_poly.entity_id
_entity_poly.type
_entity_poly.pdbx_seq_one_letter_code
_entity_poly.pdbx_strand_id
1 'polypeptide(L)'
;MIKRFKRKDKSRYEIITERIIGATPLICALIYLFIGFEYNLWHPGWVVFLAIPIVPSILRFKSLKGMFPIVILIAYLLLGLFLNKWHPGWIIFLLIPIFYILFPEVETSKKDDDDIDDEDVITIKN
;
A
#
# COMPACT_ATOMS: atom_id res chain seq x y z
N MET A 1 -0.77 -34.20 25.98
CA MET A 1 -1.24 -33.45 24.80
C MET A 1 -0.31 -32.26 24.60
N ILE A 2 0.62 -32.30 23.63
CA ILE A 2 1.59 -31.22 23.37
C ILE A 2 1.33 -30.73 21.95
N LYS A 3 0.65 -29.58 21.80
CA LYS A 3 0.54 -28.90 20.51
C LYS A 3 1.89 -28.22 20.23
N ARG A 4 2.70 -28.81 19.34
CA ARG A 4 3.94 -28.19 18.87
C ARG A 4 3.57 -27.05 17.91
N PHE A 5 3.84 -25.81 18.29
CA PHE A 5 3.80 -24.66 17.39
C PHE A 5 4.72 -24.96 16.19
N LYS A 6 4.12 -25.23 15.04
CA LYS A 6 4.83 -25.41 13.77
C LYS A 6 5.39 -24.04 13.41
N ARG A 7 6.72 -23.87 13.49
CA ARG A 7 7.37 -22.67 12.96
C ARG A 7 7.10 -22.65 11.45
N LYS A 8 6.33 -21.67 10.97
CA LYS A 8 6.12 -21.46 9.53
C LYS A 8 7.50 -21.15 8.94
N ASP A 9 8.09 -22.11 8.23
CA ASP A 9 9.41 -21.97 7.65
C ASP A 9 9.31 -20.91 6.54
N LYS A 10 9.81 -19.73 6.87
CA LYS A 10 9.72 -18.53 6.03
C LYS A 10 10.42 -18.81 4.72
N SER A 11 9.69 -18.73 3.64
CA SER A 11 10.24 -19.06 2.34
C SER A 11 11.33 -18.06 1.91
N ARG A 12 12.15 -18.45 0.93
CA ARG A 12 13.16 -17.56 0.32
C ARG A 12 12.53 -16.26 -0.21
N TYR A 13 11.29 -16.29 -0.68
CA TYR A 13 10.58 -15.11 -1.21
C TYR A 13 10.16 -14.14 -0.11
N GLU A 14 9.71 -14.63 1.05
CA GLU A 14 9.32 -13.76 2.18
C GLU A 14 10.53 -13.05 2.80
N ILE A 15 11.68 -13.72 2.91
CA ILE A 15 12.93 -13.12 3.44
C ILE A 15 13.45 -12.00 2.52
N ILE A 16 13.41 -12.23 1.20
CA ILE A 16 13.83 -11.22 0.21
C ILE A 16 12.87 -10.03 0.23
N THR A 17 11.57 -10.28 0.33
CA THR A 17 10.54 -9.22 0.38
C THR A 17 10.71 -8.32 1.60
N GLU A 18 10.97 -8.86 2.79
CA GLU A 18 11.21 -8.03 3.98
C GLU A 18 12.45 -7.15 3.88
N ARG A 19 13.53 -7.69 3.30
CA ARG A 19 14.75 -6.91 3.04
C ARG A 19 14.49 -5.78 2.05
N ILE A 20 13.71 -6.03 1.01
CA ILE A 20 13.34 -5.02 0.01
C ILE A 20 12.46 -3.96 0.66
N ILE A 21 11.44 -4.33 1.44
CA ILE A 21 10.55 -3.39 2.13
C ILE A 21 11.35 -2.47 3.07
N GLY A 22 12.31 -3.02 3.83
CA GLY A 22 13.19 -2.23 4.68
C GLY A 22 14.17 -1.33 3.92
N ALA A 23 14.63 -1.74 2.74
CA ALA A 23 15.55 -0.96 1.90
C ALA A 23 14.85 0.09 1.02
N THR A 24 13.56 -0.08 0.73
CA THR A 24 12.75 0.83 -0.10
C THR A 24 12.86 2.30 0.32
N PRO A 25 12.69 2.68 1.61
CA PRO A 25 12.80 4.09 2.01
C PRO A 25 14.20 4.68 1.78
N LEU A 26 15.26 3.89 1.95
CA LEU A 26 16.63 4.33 1.66
C LEU A 26 16.85 4.57 0.17
N ILE A 27 16.37 3.66 -0.68
CA ILE A 27 16.45 3.78 -2.14
C ILE A 27 15.65 5.01 -2.61
N CYS A 28 14.43 5.19 -2.10
CA CYS A 28 13.61 6.37 -2.39
C CYS A 28 14.31 7.67 -1.95
N ALA A 29 14.94 7.69 -0.78
CA ALA A 29 15.67 8.86 -0.29
C ALA A 29 16.87 9.21 -1.17
N LEU A 30 17.65 8.21 -1.63
CA LEU A 30 18.76 8.43 -2.55
C LEU A 30 18.29 9.03 -3.88
N ILE A 31 17.22 8.50 -4.47
CA ILE A 31 16.63 9.01 -5.71
C ILE A 31 16.11 10.43 -5.51
N TYR A 32 15.42 10.70 -4.40
CA TYR A 32 14.94 12.04 -4.06
C TYR A 32 16.08 13.06 -3.97
N LEU A 33 17.17 12.70 -3.31
CA LEU A 33 18.34 13.56 -3.13
C LEU A 33 19.03 13.84 -4.46
N PHE A 34 19.16 12.82 -5.31
CA PHE A 34 19.73 12.94 -6.65
C PHE A 34 18.92 13.90 -7.53
N ILE A 35 17.59 13.74 -7.56
CA ILE A 35 16.69 14.64 -8.30
C ILE A 35 16.71 16.07 -7.73
N GLY A 36 16.78 16.20 -6.40
CA GLY A 36 16.88 17.49 -5.72
C GLY A 36 18.15 18.26 -6.12
N PHE A 37 19.29 17.58 -6.23
CA PHE A 37 20.55 18.22 -6.61
C PHE A 37 20.67 18.50 -8.11
N GLU A 38 20.29 17.57 -8.98
CA GLU A 38 20.42 17.78 -10.44
C GLU A 38 19.40 18.78 -10.99
N TYR A 39 18.16 18.74 -10.49
CA TYR A 39 17.05 19.48 -11.10
C TYR A 39 16.51 20.61 -10.20
N ASN A 40 16.99 20.79 -8.95
CA ASN A 40 16.39 21.68 -7.95
C ASN A 40 14.90 21.38 -7.66
N LEU A 41 14.44 20.18 -8.03
CA LEU A 41 13.05 19.75 -7.95
C LEU A 41 12.73 19.11 -6.58
N TRP A 42 13.11 19.80 -5.50
CA TRP A 42 12.81 19.39 -4.12
C TRP A 42 11.30 19.32 -3.85
N HIS A 43 10.56 20.26 -4.44
CA HIS A 43 9.11 20.37 -4.24
C HIS A 43 8.24 19.34 -4.94
N PRO A 44 8.57 18.81 -6.13
CA PRO A 44 7.87 17.65 -6.69
C PRO A 44 8.57 16.31 -6.39
N GLY A 45 9.84 16.31 -5.99
CA GLY A 45 10.62 15.09 -5.81
C GLY A 45 10.08 14.14 -4.73
N TRP A 46 9.38 14.65 -3.72
CA TRP A 46 8.82 13.82 -2.65
C TRP A 46 7.73 12.86 -3.13
N VAL A 47 7.21 13.03 -4.35
CA VAL A 47 6.31 12.08 -5.00
C VAL A 47 6.93 10.68 -5.08
N VAL A 48 8.25 10.57 -5.12
CA VAL A 48 8.97 9.27 -5.09
C VAL A 48 8.67 8.47 -3.81
N PHE A 49 8.38 9.14 -2.68
CA PHE A 49 8.01 8.46 -1.44
C PHE A 49 6.59 7.89 -1.48
N LEU A 50 5.71 8.40 -2.34
CA LEU A 50 4.36 7.85 -2.51
C LEU A 50 4.38 6.47 -3.16
N ALA A 51 5.47 6.07 -3.82
CA ALA A 51 5.65 4.70 -4.30
C ALA A 51 5.57 3.67 -3.16
N ILE A 52 5.98 4.04 -1.95
CA ILE A 52 6.02 3.16 -0.77
C ILE A 52 4.62 2.61 -0.42
N PRO A 53 3.57 3.44 -0.26
CA PRO A 53 2.21 2.95 -0.05
C PRO A 53 1.52 2.44 -1.31
N ILE A 54 1.89 2.89 -2.52
CA ILE A 54 1.24 2.49 -3.77
C ILE A 54 1.49 1.02 -4.12
N VAL A 55 2.73 0.54 -3.98
CA VAL A 55 3.12 -0.83 -4.33
C VAL A 55 2.28 -1.89 -3.60
N PRO A 56 2.16 -1.87 -2.25
CA PRO A 56 1.32 -2.83 -1.54
C PRO A 56 -0.17 -2.61 -1.78
N SER A 57 -0.58 -1.37 -2.06
CA SER A 57 -1.98 -1.03 -2.36
C SER A 57 -2.44 -1.67 -3.67
N ILE A 58 -1.68 -1.53 -4.76
CA ILE A 58 -2.02 -2.11 -6.06
C ILE A 58 -2.16 -3.63 -6.01
N LEU A 59 -1.32 -4.31 -5.21
CA LEU A 59 -1.35 -5.77 -5.11
C LEU A 59 -2.50 -6.30 -4.24
N ARG A 60 -3.10 -5.48 -3.37
CA ARG A 60 -4.10 -5.93 -2.39
C ARG A 60 -5.55 -5.62 -2.76
N PHE A 61 -5.82 -4.65 -3.64
CA PHE A 61 -7.19 -4.21 -3.89
C PHE A 61 -7.88 -4.95 -5.05
N LYS A 62 -8.90 -5.76 -4.72
CA LYS A 62 -9.85 -6.39 -5.67
C LYS A 62 -11.16 -5.60 -5.81
N SER A 63 -11.33 -4.50 -5.06
CA SER A 63 -12.58 -3.73 -4.95
C SER A 63 -12.40 -2.28 -5.41
N LEU A 64 -13.38 -1.77 -6.17
CA LEU A 64 -13.41 -0.39 -6.71
C LEU A 64 -13.28 0.68 -5.62
N LYS A 65 -13.78 0.43 -4.39
CA LYS A 65 -13.66 1.36 -3.26
C LYS A 65 -12.21 1.47 -2.73
N GLY A 66 -11.43 0.40 -2.83
CA GLY A 66 -10.01 0.40 -2.47
C GLY A 66 -9.13 1.19 -3.44
N MET A 67 -9.65 1.48 -4.65
CA MET A 67 -8.95 2.29 -5.65
C MET A 67 -9.12 3.80 -5.40
N PHE A 68 -10.09 4.21 -4.57
CA PHE A 68 -10.40 5.62 -4.32
C PHE A 68 -9.21 6.44 -3.79
N PRO A 69 -8.40 5.96 -2.82
CA PRO A 69 -7.18 6.64 -2.39
C PRO A 69 -6.15 6.80 -3.51
N ILE A 70 -6.05 5.82 -4.42
CA ILE A 70 -5.15 5.86 -5.58
C ILE A 70 -5.61 6.92 -6.58
N VAL A 71 -6.91 7.00 -6.85
CA VAL A 71 -7.48 8.02 -7.73
C VAL A 71 -7.23 9.43 -7.18
N ILE A 72 -7.44 9.63 -5.88
CA ILE A 72 -7.14 10.90 -5.20
C ILE A 72 -5.66 11.23 -5.29
N LEU A 73 -4.78 10.25 -5.13
CA LEU A 73 -3.34 10.42 -5.25
C LEU A 73 -2.91 10.82 -6.66
N ILE A 74 -3.47 10.18 -7.69
CA ILE A 74 -3.23 10.55 -9.10
C ILE A 74 -3.74 11.96 -9.38
N ALA A 75 -4.96 12.30 -8.92
CA ALA A 75 -5.51 13.64 -9.07
C ALA A 75 -4.64 14.70 -8.37
N TYR A 76 -4.12 14.37 -7.20
CA TYR A 76 -3.18 15.21 -6.46
C TYR A 76 -1.85 15.41 -7.23
N LEU A 77 -1.28 14.35 -7.81
CA LEU A 77 -0.08 14.44 -8.66
C LEU A 77 -0.32 15.33 -9.88
N LEU A 78 -1.45 15.18 -10.56
CA LEU A 78 -1.82 16.02 -11.70
C LEU A 78 -1.96 17.49 -11.26
N LEU A 79 -2.61 17.76 -10.13
CA LEU A 79 -2.72 19.12 -9.59
C LEU A 79 -1.34 19.72 -9.27
N GLY A 80 -0.46 18.93 -8.66
CA GLY A 80 0.89 19.34 -8.31
C GLY A 80 1.73 19.67 -9.54
N LEU A 81 1.72 18.80 -10.56
CA LEU A 81 2.51 18.96 -11.77
C LEU A 81 2.02 20.10 -12.66
N PHE A 82 0.71 20.25 -12.84
CA PHE A 82 0.15 21.25 -13.76
C PHE A 82 0.02 22.65 -13.13
N LEU A 83 -0.30 22.73 -11.84
CA LEU A 83 -0.60 24.02 -11.19
C LEU A 83 0.50 24.46 -10.21
N ASN A 84 1.55 23.66 -9.98
CA ASN A 84 2.56 23.86 -8.93
C ASN A 84 1.95 24.08 -7.53
N LYS A 85 0.67 23.73 -7.36
CA LYS A 85 -0.14 23.94 -6.17
C LYS A 85 -0.04 22.77 -5.20
N TRP A 86 1.20 22.36 -4.91
CA TRP A 86 1.52 21.29 -3.98
C TRP A 86 1.02 21.58 -2.56
N HIS A 87 1.13 22.84 -2.12
CA HIS A 87 0.71 23.27 -0.78
C HIS A 87 -0.81 23.21 -0.54
N PRO A 88 -1.67 23.83 -1.37
CA PRO A 88 -3.12 23.75 -1.16
C PRO A 88 -3.71 22.40 -1.63
N GLY A 89 -2.99 21.64 -2.46
CA GLY A 89 -3.47 20.36 -2.98
C GLY A 89 -3.71 19.31 -1.90
N TRP A 90 -3.04 19.37 -0.74
CA TRP A 90 -3.21 18.39 0.34
C TRP A 90 -4.64 18.31 0.89
N ILE A 91 -5.44 19.35 0.73
CA ILE A 91 -6.86 19.37 1.11
C ILE A 91 -7.63 18.23 0.42
N ILE A 92 -7.20 17.80 -0.77
CA ILE A 92 -7.86 16.71 -1.50
C ILE A 92 -7.71 15.35 -0.81
N PHE A 93 -6.68 15.14 0.02
CA PHE A 93 -6.55 13.91 0.81
C PHE A 93 -7.61 13.81 1.90
N LEU A 94 -8.18 14.93 2.35
CA LEU A 94 -9.30 14.92 3.29
C LEU A 94 -10.59 14.39 2.69
N LEU A 95 -10.71 14.28 1.35
CA LEU A 95 -11.84 13.59 0.73
C LEU A 95 -11.84 12.09 1.05
N ILE A 96 -10.68 11.48 1.32
CA ILE A 96 -10.59 10.05 1.64
C ILE A 96 -11.42 9.73 2.90
N PRO A 97 -11.15 10.32 4.09
CA PRO A 97 -11.93 10.03 5.29
C PRO A 97 -13.39 10.45 5.15
N ILE A 98 -13.67 11.58 4.48
CA ILE A 98 -15.05 12.03 4.23
C ILE A 98 -15.82 10.99 3.41
N PHE A 99 -15.22 10.44 2.36
CA PHE A 99 -15.85 9.43 1.52
C PHE A 99 -16.14 8.14 2.30
N TYR A 100 -15.20 7.67 3.12
CA TYR A 100 -15.42 6.46 3.94
C TYR A 100 -16.47 6.65 5.04
N ILE A 101 -16.60 7.87 5.59
CA ILE A 101 -17.65 8.20 6.56
C ILE A 101 -19.03 8.25 5.89
N LEU A 102 -19.12 8.81 4.68
CA LEU A 102 -20.39 8.93 3.94
C LEU A 102 -20.84 7.60 3.33
N PHE A 103 -19.88 6.76 2.92
CA PHE A 103 -20.13 5.45 2.32
C PHE A 103 -19.43 4.38 3.17
N PRO A 104 -19.93 4.10 4.39
CA PRO A 104 -19.40 3.00 5.18
C PRO A 104 -19.48 1.73 4.32
N GLU A 105 -18.40 0.96 4.31
CA GLU A 105 -18.45 -0.38 3.76
C GLU A 105 -19.48 -1.13 4.60
N VAL A 106 -20.59 -1.53 3.97
CA VAL A 106 -21.46 -2.53 4.59
C VAL A 106 -20.55 -3.74 4.69
N GLU A 107 -20.02 -4.00 5.88
CA GLU A 107 -19.26 -5.20 6.18
C GLU A 107 -20.22 -6.36 5.94
N THR A 108 -20.28 -6.85 4.71
CA THR A 108 -20.72 -8.22 4.48
C THR A 108 -19.70 -9.02 5.22
N SER A 109 -20.07 -9.54 6.39
CA SER A 109 -19.21 -10.38 7.22
C SER A 109 -18.49 -11.36 6.29
N LYS A 110 -17.20 -11.13 6.05
CA LYS A 110 -16.34 -12.14 5.45
C LYS A 110 -16.22 -13.20 6.52
N LYS A 111 -17.15 -14.15 6.48
CA LYS A 111 -16.96 -15.44 7.11
C LYS A 111 -15.82 -16.13 6.35
N ASP A 112 -14.74 -16.35 7.07
CA ASP A 112 -14.12 -17.66 7.18
C ASP A 112 -13.51 -18.30 5.91
N ASP A 113 -12.99 -17.53 4.95
CA ASP A 113 -12.28 -18.10 3.79
C ASP A 113 -10.74 -17.93 3.84
N ASP A 114 -10.21 -17.08 4.74
CA ASP A 114 -8.76 -16.92 4.92
C ASP A 114 -8.20 -17.80 6.08
N ASP A 115 -9.06 -18.56 6.78
CA ASP A 115 -8.68 -19.50 7.85
C ASP A 115 -8.86 -20.99 7.46
N ILE A 116 -9.15 -21.29 6.18
CA ILE A 116 -9.01 -22.67 5.65
C ILE A 116 -7.53 -22.92 5.32
N ASP A 117 -6.67 -22.68 6.31
CA ASP A 117 -5.26 -23.00 6.27
C ASP A 117 -5.12 -24.47 6.75
N ASP A 118 -4.97 -25.36 5.77
CA ASP A 118 -4.38 -26.70 5.88
C ASP A 118 -5.12 -27.80 6.65
N GLU A 119 -6.04 -27.54 7.60
CA GLU A 119 -6.69 -28.61 8.40
C GLU A 119 -7.87 -29.33 7.69
N ASP A 120 -8.68 -28.61 6.89
CA ASP A 120 -9.90 -29.18 6.28
C ASP A 120 -9.61 -30.02 5.02
N VAL A 121 -8.54 -29.69 4.29
CA VAL A 121 -8.10 -30.46 3.09
C VAL A 121 -7.64 -31.87 3.48
N ILE A 122 -7.09 -32.03 4.70
CA ILE A 122 -6.63 -33.33 5.21
C ILE A 122 -7.83 -34.23 5.56
N THR A 123 -8.94 -33.64 6.01
CA THR A 123 -10.14 -34.38 6.42
C THR A 123 -10.95 -34.91 5.23
N ILE A 124 -10.89 -34.27 4.06
CA ILE A 124 -11.59 -34.72 2.86
C ILE A 124 -10.83 -35.85 2.12
N LYS A 125 -9.54 -36.02 2.40
CA LYS A 125 -8.69 -36.99 1.68
C LYS A 125 -8.54 -38.35 2.38
N ASN A 126 -9.14 -38.53 3.56
CA ASN A 126 -9.11 -39.79 4.32
C ASN A 126 -10.51 -40.37 4.50
#